data_AF-A0A1F9TEJ5-F1
#
_entry.id   AF-A0A1F9TEJ5-F1
#
_cell.length_a   1.000
_cell.length_b   1.000
_cell.length_c   1.000
_cell.angle_alpha   90.00
_cell.angle_beta   90.00
_cell.angle_gamma   90.00
#
_symmetry.space_group_name_H-M   'P 1'
#
loop_
_entity.id
_entity.type
_entity.pdbx_description
1 polymer ?
#
loop_
_entity_poly.entity_id
_entity_poly.type
_entity_poly.pdbx_seq_one_letter_code
_entity_poly.pdbx_strand_id
1 'polypeptide(L)'
;MKKVIFAALVTTGLIAAANAQVDFTRAPDTKDFVSQAVSVDLPVPAVAAPGRMTYSRDCARFSFGPADGEVLSQKVYLRSTEYETVCHTQMVQQCHTVMVPGPNNTQVPQQQCHMVPVQNCYERPGMTWGEYGQIKVNARKLLPWERENFEICLQGPWMDLYVNAAAYKYTAKREGGNYETLFVMTPHEKVAMKADEDGVNYADFSFVDGKFVFKASDKWAKEYAGEKVAIKVELYKDNALFFDTFKGSKEFTFDAAEGYTMAFAESDLEQPEADDNDGLRAKKYFLKWGFKRVGTLSKDNFVKKDKTPVISK
;
A
#
# COMPACT_ATOMS: atom_id res chain seq x y z
N MET A 1 65.90 3.95 9.99
CA MET A 1 66.67 2.96 9.20
C MET A 1 65.68 1.95 8.64
N LYS A 2 65.71 1.74 7.32
CA LYS A 2 64.85 0.86 6.53
C LYS A 2 65.15 -0.61 6.84
N LYS A 3 64.13 -1.47 6.93
CA LYS A 3 64.11 -2.78 6.23
C LYS A 3 62.68 -3.15 5.84
N VAL A 4 62.52 -3.27 4.53
CA VAL A 4 61.39 -3.78 3.77
C VAL A 4 61.57 -5.29 3.65
N ILE A 5 60.52 -6.09 3.87
CA ILE A 5 60.40 -7.42 3.28
C ILE A 5 58.98 -7.60 2.76
N PHE A 6 58.89 -7.72 1.44
CA PHE A 6 57.75 -8.20 0.66
C PHE A 6 57.61 -9.71 0.82
N ALA A 7 56.37 -10.19 0.93
CA ALA A 7 56.02 -11.54 0.51
C ALA A 7 54.59 -11.50 -0.07
N ALA A 8 54.55 -11.55 -1.40
CA ALA A 8 53.35 -11.73 -2.19
C ALA A 8 52.93 -13.21 -2.11
N LEU A 9 51.65 -13.48 -1.88
CA LEU A 9 51.04 -14.74 -2.25
C LEU A 9 49.87 -14.47 -3.18
N VAL A 10 50.08 -14.82 -4.44
CA VAL A 10 49.10 -14.80 -5.52
C VAL A 10 48.37 -16.14 -5.47
N THR A 11 47.06 -16.08 -5.22
CA THR A 11 46.14 -17.15 -5.61
C THR A 11 45.00 -16.53 -6.39
N THR A 12 45.15 -16.60 -7.71
CA THR A 12 44.11 -16.45 -8.72
C THR A 12 43.12 -17.62 -8.65
N GLY A 13 41.82 -17.33 -8.79
CA GLY A 13 40.87 -18.31 -9.31
C GLY A 13 39.45 -18.27 -8.73
N LEU A 14 38.63 -17.33 -9.23
CA LEU A 14 37.30 -17.55 -9.85
C LEU A 14 36.46 -16.28 -9.73
N ILE A 15 36.45 -15.52 -10.83
CA ILE A 15 35.45 -14.48 -11.13
C ILE A 15 34.32 -15.18 -11.89
N ALA A 16 33.10 -15.18 -11.34
CA ALA A 16 31.85 -15.06 -12.08
C ALA A 16 30.66 -15.05 -11.11
N ALA A 17 30.07 -13.87 -10.89
CA ALA A 17 28.64 -13.59 -11.09
C ALA A 17 28.14 -12.45 -10.18
N ALA A 18 27.56 -11.45 -10.84
CA ALA A 18 26.55 -10.51 -10.36
C ALA A 18 26.96 -9.47 -9.29
N ASN A 19 27.40 -8.31 -9.80
CA ASN A 19 27.15 -7.02 -9.15
C ASN A 19 25.62 -6.84 -9.01
N ALA A 20 25.07 -7.11 -7.83
CA ALA A 20 23.77 -6.57 -7.44
C ALA A 20 23.99 -5.14 -6.95
N GLN A 21 24.09 -4.20 -7.89
CA GLN A 21 24.09 -2.78 -7.61
C GLN A 21 22.64 -2.41 -7.26
N VAL A 22 22.38 -2.20 -5.96
CA VAL A 22 21.06 -1.78 -5.49
C VAL A 22 20.88 -0.31 -5.85
N ASP A 23 20.00 -0.07 -6.82
CA ASP A 23 19.56 1.27 -7.21
C ASP A 23 18.51 1.78 -6.21
N PHE A 24 18.92 2.67 -5.31
CA PHE A 24 18.05 3.29 -4.30
C PHE A 24 17.15 4.40 -4.87
N THR A 25 17.19 4.67 -6.18
CA THR A 25 16.33 5.70 -6.81
C THR A 25 14.94 5.18 -7.23
N ARG A 26 14.72 3.87 -7.17
CA ARG A 26 13.38 3.28 -7.28
C ARG A 26 12.86 2.95 -5.88
N ALA A 27 11.73 3.56 -5.52
CA ALA A 27 11.00 3.24 -4.30
C ALA A 27 10.86 1.70 -4.18
N PRO A 28 11.34 1.07 -3.09
CA PRO A 28 11.28 -0.37 -2.96
C PRO A 28 9.82 -0.82 -2.92
N ASP A 29 9.46 -1.70 -3.85
CA ASP A 29 8.19 -2.40 -3.84
C ASP A 29 8.16 -3.27 -2.57
N THR A 30 7.29 -2.92 -1.63
CA THR A 30 7.19 -3.57 -0.30
C THR A 30 6.87 -5.06 -0.37
N LYS A 31 6.55 -5.59 -1.55
CA LYS A 31 6.27 -7.01 -1.79
C LYS A 31 7.53 -7.88 -1.77
N ASP A 32 8.71 -7.34 -2.10
CA ASP A 32 9.94 -8.15 -2.22
C ASP A 32 10.61 -8.45 -0.87
N PHE A 33 10.26 -7.74 0.20
CA PHE A 33 10.81 -7.99 1.54
C PHE A 33 10.01 -8.98 2.39
N VAL A 34 8.75 -9.29 2.01
CA VAL A 34 7.91 -10.22 2.77
C VAL A 34 8.22 -11.69 2.43
N SER A 35 8.79 -11.96 1.25
CA SER A 35 9.12 -13.33 0.81
C SER A 35 10.36 -13.94 1.48
N GLN A 36 11.20 -13.13 2.14
CA GLN A 36 12.43 -13.61 2.79
C GLN A 36 12.24 -14.06 4.26
N ALA A 37 11.06 -13.88 4.85
CA ALA A 37 10.84 -14.16 6.28
C ALA A 37 10.25 -15.54 6.59
N VAL A 38 9.91 -16.36 5.58
CA VAL A 38 9.31 -17.70 5.79
C VAL A 38 9.99 -18.75 4.91
N SER A 39 11.29 -19.00 5.12
CA SER A 39 11.92 -20.23 4.63
C SER A 39 11.69 -21.35 5.64
N VAL A 40 10.45 -21.85 5.73
CA VAL A 40 10.23 -23.19 6.27
C VAL A 40 10.43 -24.14 5.10
N ASP A 41 11.29 -25.15 5.24
CA ASP A 41 11.43 -26.29 4.33
C ASP A 41 10.13 -27.11 4.32
N LEU A 42 9.04 -26.52 3.82
CA LEU A 42 7.89 -27.27 3.37
C LEU A 42 8.28 -27.85 2.01
N PRO A 43 8.13 -29.16 1.79
CA PRO A 43 8.35 -29.74 0.48
C PRO A 43 7.43 -29.01 -0.49
N VAL A 44 8.02 -28.16 -1.34
CA VAL A 44 7.31 -27.48 -2.43
C VAL A 44 6.68 -28.60 -3.25
N PRO A 45 5.35 -28.76 -3.27
CA PRO A 45 4.72 -29.74 -4.14
C PRO A 45 5.16 -29.43 -5.57
N ALA A 46 5.49 -30.49 -6.31
CA ALA A 46 5.99 -30.37 -7.68
C ALA A 46 5.20 -29.29 -8.43
N VAL A 47 5.92 -28.31 -8.99
CA VAL A 47 5.36 -27.18 -9.75
C VAL A 47 4.21 -27.71 -10.61
N ALA A 48 3.00 -27.23 -10.32
CA ALA A 48 1.79 -27.66 -11.01
C ALA A 48 2.07 -27.66 -12.51
N ALA A 49 1.85 -28.82 -13.15
CA ALA A 49 2.05 -28.96 -14.59
C ALA A 49 1.39 -27.76 -15.29
N PRO A 50 2.12 -27.05 -16.18
CA PRO A 50 1.71 -25.74 -16.65
C PRO A 50 0.29 -25.78 -17.23
N GLY A 51 -0.62 -25.03 -16.59
CA GLY A 51 -1.87 -24.57 -17.18
C GLY A 51 -3.15 -25.37 -16.95
N ARG A 52 -3.27 -26.23 -15.91
CA ARG A 52 -4.51 -26.99 -15.66
C ARG A 52 -5.10 -26.95 -14.25
N MET A 53 -4.40 -26.35 -13.29
CA MET A 53 -4.85 -26.32 -11.89
C MET A 53 -4.82 -24.89 -11.37
N THR A 54 -5.96 -24.44 -10.83
CA THR A 54 -6.09 -23.18 -10.08
C THR A 54 -6.57 -23.51 -8.67
N TYR A 55 -6.29 -22.64 -7.70
CA TYR A 55 -6.70 -22.83 -6.31
C TYR A 55 -7.54 -21.65 -5.87
N SER A 56 -8.68 -21.89 -5.21
CA SER A 56 -9.37 -20.81 -4.51
C SER A 56 -8.50 -20.29 -3.39
N ARG A 57 -8.54 -18.98 -3.15
CA ARG A 57 -7.84 -18.35 -2.04
C ARG A 57 -8.85 -17.87 -1.02
N ASP A 58 -8.73 -18.37 0.20
CA ASP A 58 -9.56 -17.97 1.34
C ASP A 58 -8.69 -17.27 2.38
N CYS A 59 -9.09 -16.08 2.80
CA CYS A 59 -8.27 -15.18 3.61
C CYS A 59 -9.04 -14.65 4.82
N ALA A 60 -8.36 -14.60 5.96
CA ALA A 60 -8.83 -13.93 7.16
C ALA A 60 -7.91 -12.76 7.50
N ARG A 61 -8.51 -11.60 7.79
CA ARG A 61 -7.80 -10.38 8.16
C ARG A 61 -7.86 -10.14 9.65
N PHE A 62 -6.75 -9.68 10.20
CA PHE A 62 -6.59 -9.36 11.61
C PHE A 62 -6.08 -7.94 11.74
N SER A 63 -6.69 -7.17 12.65
CA SER A 63 -6.24 -5.83 13.00
C SER A 63 -5.90 -5.79 14.48
N PHE A 64 -4.69 -5.34 14.80
CA PHE A 64 -4.24 -5.15 16.17
C PHE A 64 -4.10 -3.67 16.47
N GLY A 65 -4.74 -3.26 17.57
CA GLY A 65 -4.68 -1.91 18.10
C GLY A 65 -3.55 -1.69 19.10
N PRO A 66 -3.52 -0.53 19.76
CA PRO A 66 -2.50 -0.18 20.73
C PRO A 66 -2.52 -1.16 21.89
N ALA A 67 -1.41 -1.83 22.09
CA ALA A 67 -1.18 -2.77 23.18
C ALA A 67 0.30 -2.71 23.55
N ASP A 68 0.58 -2.88 24.84
CA ASP A 68 1.94 -2.89 25.41
C ASP A 68 2.40 -4.32 25.77
N GLY A 69 1.81 -5.34 25.13
CA GLY A 69 2.01 -6.74 25.49
C GLY A 69 1.88 -7.70 24.31
N GLU A 70 2.03 -8.98 24.60
CA GLU A 70 1.75 -10.05 23.65
C GLU A 70 0.25 -10.06 23.30
N VAL A 71 -0.05 -10.25 22.02
CA VAL A 71 -1.43 -10.33 21.54
C VAL A 71 -1.60 -11.60 20.72
N LEU A 72 -2.68 -12.33 20.99
CA LEU A 72 -3.07 -13.53 20.25
C LEU A 72 -4.38 -13.24 19.51
N SER A 73 -4.42 -13.51 18.20
CA SER A 73 -5.65 -13.39 17.42
C SER A 73 -6.66 -14.46 17.79
N GLN A 74 -7.90 -14.29 17.37
CA GLN A 74 -8.82 -15.42 17.27
C GLN A 74 -8.29 -16.47 16.28
N LYS A 75 -8.60 -17.73 16.56
CA LYS A 75 -8.34 -18.85 15.65
C LYS A 75 -9.41 -18.86 14.57
N VAL A 76 -9.01 -19.00 13.31
CA VAL A 76 -9.91 -19.00 12.14
C VAL A 76 -9.75 -20.29 11.36
N TYR A 77 -10.83 -20.79 10.76
CA TYR A 77 -10.77 -21.93 9.84
C TYR A 77 -10.82 -21.41 8.42
N LEU A 78 -9.86 -21.80 7.59
CA LEU A 78 -9.78 -21.40 6.18
C LEU A 78 -9.92 -22.63 5.30
N ARG A 79 -10.45 -22.44 4.08
CA ARG A 79 -10.64 -23.52 3.11
C ARG A 79 -10.18 -23.12 1.71
N SER A 80 -9.39 -23.97 1.08
CA SER A 80 -9.03 -23.84 -0.34
C SER A 80 -9.49 -25.04 -1.15
N THR A 81 -9.97 -24.81 -2.37
CA THR A 81 -10.41 -25.85 -3.30
C THR A 81 -9.59 -25.74 -4.58
N GLU A 82 -9.05 -26.87 -5.02
CA GLU A 82 -8.45 -27.03 -6.35
C GLU A 82 -9.53 -26.99 -7.40
N TYR A 83 -9.24 -26.36 -8.52
CA TYR A 83 -10.05 -26.41 -9.72
C TYR A 83 -9.18 -26.93 -10.85
N GLU A 84 -9.63 -28.02 -11.46
CA GLU A 84 -8.98 -28.62 -12.61
C GLU A 84 -9.74 -28.21 -13.87
N THR A 85 -9.02 -27.69 -14.86
CA THR A 85 -9.58 -27.45 -16.19
C THR A 85 -9.65 -28.76 -16.96
N VAL A 86 -10.86 -29.26 -17.19
CA VAL A 86 -11.11 -30.46 -18.00
C VAL A 86 -11.63 -30.04 -19.37
N CYS A 87 -10.94 -30.52 -20.41
CA CYS A 87 -11.33 -30.28 -21.79
C CYS A 87 -11.79 -31.57 -22.44
N HIS A 88 -12.96 -31.54 -23.09
CA HIS A 88 -13.45 -32.63 -23.92
C HIS A 88 -13.48 -32.17 -25.38
N THR A 89 -12.99 -33.02 -26.27
CA THR A 89 -13.12 -32.80 -27.71
C THR A 89 -14.49 -33.29 -28.16
N GLN A 90 -15.33 -32.37 -28.61
CA GLN A 90 -16.62 -32.68 -29.21
C GLN A 90 -16.53 -32.45 -30.72
N MET A 91 -16.89 -33.45 -31.50
CA MET A 91 -17.02 -33.28 -32.96
C MET A 91 -18.31 -32.51 -33.23
N VAL A 92 -18.19 -31.32 -33.81
CA VAL A 92 -19.35 -30.52 -34.26
C VAL A 92 -19.37 -30.47 -35.77
N GLN A 93 -20.57 -30.61 -36.35
CA GLN A 93 -20.74 -30.49 -37.79
C GLN A 93 -20.71 -29.02 -38.19
N GLN A 94 -19.69 -28.62 -38.95
CA GLN A 94 -19.63 -27.30 -39.55
C GLN A 94 -19.99 -27.41 -41.03
N CYS A 95 -21.05 -26.72 -41.42
CA CYS A 95 -21.52 -26.66 -42.80
C CYS A 95 -21.20 -25.29 -43.39
N HIS A 96 -20.61 -25.27 -44.58
CA HIS A 96 -20.40 -24.06 -45.37
C HIS A 96 -20.96 -24.27 -46.77
N THR A 97 -21.40 -23.19 -47.41
CA THR A 97 -21.93 -23.25 -48.78
C THR A 97 -20.78 -23.11 -49.76
N VAL A 98 -20.62 -24.09 -50.64
CA VAL A 98 -19.66 -24.06 -51.76
C VAL A 98 -20.43 -23.92 -53.07
N MET A 99 -19.93 -23.11 -54.00
CA MET A 99 -20.50 -22.97 -55.33
C MET A 99 -19.92 -24.05 -56.24
N VAL A 100 -20.76 -24.93 -56.78
CA VAL A 100 -20.33 -26.05 -57.62
C VAL A 100 -20.88 -25.84 -59.05
N PRO A 101 -20.12 -26.18 -60.11
CA PRO A 101 -20.61 -26.04 -61.48
C PRO A 101 -21.83 -26.93 -61.75
N GLY A 102 -22.95 -26.31 -62.13
CA GLY A 102 -24.17 -26.96 -62.55
C GLY A 102 -24.29 -27.10 -64.07
N PRO A 103 -25.37 -27.75 -64.55
CA PRO A 103 -25.68 -27.80 -65.98
C PRO A 103 -25.74 -26.38 -66.57
N ASN A 104 -25.21 -26.20 -67.79
CA ASN A 104 -25.11 -24.92 -68.49
C ASN A 104 -24.20 -23.86 -67.86
N ASN A 105 -23.12 -24.25 -67.17
CA ASN A 105 -22.13 -23.32 -66.60
C ASN A 105 -22.70 -22.37 -65.52
N THR A 106 -23.84 -22.72 -64.93
CA THR A 106 -24.45 -22.00 -63.81
C THR A 106 -23.80 -22.43 -62.49
N GLN A 107 -23.63 -21.51 -61.54
CA GLN A 107 -23.17 -21.87 -60.19
C GLN A 107 -24.37 -22.24 -59.33
N VAL A 108 -24.42 -23.48 -58.84
CA VAL A 108 -25.44 -23.93 -57.90
C VAL A 108 -24.83 -24.01 -56.49
N PRO A 109 -25.49 -23.42 -55.46
CA PRO A 109 -25.02 -23.51 -54.10
C PRO A 109 -25.22 -24.93 -53.57
N GLN A 110 -24.14 -25.57 -53.13
CA GLN A 110 -24.18 -26.87 -52.48
C GLN A 110 -23.68 -26.74 -51.04
N GLN A 111 -24.42 -27.29 -50.08
CA GLN A 111 -24.00 -27.30 -48.69
C GLN A 111 -22.98 -28.42 -48.46
N GLN A 112 -21.76 -28.07 -48.06
CA GLN A 112 -20.70 -29.02 -47.72
C GLN A 112 -20.48 -28.99 -46.19
N CYS A 113 -20.73 -30.12 -45.55
CA CYS A 113 -20.55 -30.29 -44.11
C CYS A 113 -19.35 -31.18 -43.81
N HIS A 114 -18.56 -30.81 -42.80
CA HIS A 114 -17.47 -31.62 -42.28
C HIS A 114 -17.47 -31.59 -40.75
N MET A 115 -16.99 -32.67 -40.13
CA MET A 115 -16.86 -32.74 -38.68
C MET A 115 -15.57 -32.05 -38.27
N VAL A 116 -15.67 -31.02 -37.43
CA VAL A 116 -14.52 -30.30 -36.88
C VAL A 116 -14.42 -30.60 -35.38
N PRO A 117 -13.25 -31.00 -34.87
CA PRO A 117 -13.06 -31.15 -33.44
C PRO A 117 -13.09 -29.77 -32.78
N VAL A 118 -14.05 -29.54 -31.89
CA VAL A 118 -14.11 -28.36 -31.03
C VAL A 118 -13.79 -28.80 -29.61
N GLN A 119 -12.83 -28.10 -28.99
CA GLN A 119 -12.41 -28.37 -27.63
C GLN A 119 -13.26 -27.52 -26.67
N ASN A 120 -14.10 -28.18 -25.86
CA ASN A 120 -14.90 -27.55 -24.83
C ASN A 120 -14.23 -27.77 -23.48
N CYS A 121 -13.76 -26.69 -22.85
CA CYS A 121 -13.11 -26.74 -21.54
C CYS A 121 -14.03 -26.14 -20.46
N TYR A 122 -14.06 -26.78 -19.29
CA TYR A 122 -14.71 -26.25 -18.11
C TYR A 122 -13.91 -26.58 -16.85
N GLU A 123 -14.10 -25.80 -15.79
CA GLU A 123 -13.48 -26.05 -14.49
C GLU A 123 -14.33 -27.03 -13.67
N ARG A 124 -13.68 -27.99 -13.01
CA ARG A 124 -14.31 -28.87 -12.01
C ARG A 124 -13.58 -28.73 -10.67
N PRO A 125 -14.29 -28.73 -9.54
CA PRO A 125 -13.64 -28.77 -8.24
C PRO A 125 -12.92 -30.12 -8.04
N GLY A 126 -11.68 -30.06 -7.61
CA GLY A 126 -10.82 -31.18 -7.25
C GLY A 126 -10.70 -31.33 -5.73
N MET A 127 -9.46 -31.48 -5.24
CA MET A 127 -9.20 -31.62 -3.80
C MET A 127 -9.55 -30.33 -3.04
N THR A 128 -10.02 -30.49 -1.80
CA THR A 128 -10.23 -29.39 -0.86
C THR A 128 -9.25 -29.54 0.31
N TRP A 129 -8.59 -28.44 0.67
CA TRP A 129 -7.81 -28.29 1.89
C TRP A 129 -8.54 -27.41 2.89
N GLY A 130 -8.32 -27.71 4.17
CA GLY A 130 -8.82 -26.91 5.27
C GLY A 130 -7.83 -26.92 6.42
N GLU A 131 -7.59 -25.75 7.00
CA GLU A 131 -6.61 -25.59 8.08
C GLU A 131 -7.02 -24.44 9.00
N TYR A 132 -6.75 -24.59 10.30
CA TYR A 132 -6.92 -23.48 11.23
C TYR A 132 -5.68 -22.59 11.26
N GLY A 133 -5.88 -21.28 11.16
CA GLY A 133 -4.83 -20.27 11.26
C GLY A 133 -5.00 -19.39 12.50
N GLN A 134 -3.87 -18.97 13.08
CA GLN A 134 -3.84 -17.99 14.17
C GLN A 134 -2.54 -17.18 14.12
N ILE A 135 -2.59 -15.93 14.61
CA ILE A 135 -1.41 -15.06 14.73
C ILE A 135 -1.16 -14.79 16.20
N LYS A 136 0.06 -15.07 16.66
CA LYS A 136 0.61 -14.58 17.92
C LYS A 136 1.61 -13.49 17.61
N VAL A 137 1.41 -12.29 18.15
CA VAL A 137 2.39 -11.20 18.05
C VAL A 137 3.02 -10.95 19.41
N ASN A 138 4.34 -11.12 19.48
CA ASN A 138 5.10 -10.90 20.71
C ASN A 138 5.00 -9.43 21.17
N ALA A 139 5.40 -9.20 22.42
CA ALA A 139 5.30 -7.91 23.07
C ALA A 139 5.99 -6.79 22.27
N ARG A 140 5.28 -5.69 22.10
CA ARG A 140 5.71 -4.46 21.42
C ARG A 140 4.88 -3.30 21.94
N LYS A 141 5.29 -2.08 21.60
CA LYS A 141 4.56 -0.86 21.93
C LYS A 141 4.06 -0.17 20.66
N LEU A 142 2.75 -0.09 20.52
CA LEU A 142 2.10 0.65 19.45
C LEU A 142 1.66 2.02 19.96
N LEU A 143 1.81 3.05 19.14
CA LEU A 143 1.29 4.39 19.44
C LEU A 143 -0.25 4.36 19.41
N PRO A 144 -0.93 5.28 20.12
CA PRO A 144 -2.40 5.26 20.24
C PRO A 144 -3.17 5.23 18.91
N TRP A 145 -2.61 5.82 17.85
CA TRP A 145 -3.20 5.84 16.50
C TRP A 145 -2.65 4.74 15.58
N GLU A 146 -1.59 4.03 15.97
CA GLU A 146 -1.03 2.95 15.16
C GLU A 146 -1.97 1.75 15.17
N ARG A 147 -2.09 1.13 13.99
CA ARG A 147 -2.81 -0.12 13.78
C ARG A 147 -1.96 -0.99 12.88
N GLU A 148 -1.93 -2.27 13.21
CA GLU A 148 -1.26 -3.27 12.38
C GLU A 148 -2.27 -4.21 11.79
N ASN A 149 -2.13 -4.49 10.50
CA ASN A 149 -3.04 -5.32 9.74
C ASN A 149 -2.28 -6.47 9.11
N PHE A 150 -2.75 -7.68 9.41
CA PHE A 150 -2.20 -8.92 8.90
C PHE A 150 -3.30 -9.73 8.22
N GLU A 151 -2.92 -10.61 7.32
CA GLU A 151 -3.85 -11.49 6.62
C GLU A 151 -3.24 -12.89 6.55
N ILE A 152 -3.99 -13.89 6.99
CA ILE A 152 -3.65 -15.30 6.75
C ILE A 152 -4.49 -15.74 5.56
N CYS A 153 -3.87 -16.34 4.55
CA CYS A 153 -4.61 -16.96 3.46
C CYS A 153 -4.22 -18.43 3.29
N LEU A 154 -5.21 -19.25 2.97
CA LEU A 154 -5.03 -20.62 2.50
C LEU A 154 -5.28 -20.63 0.98
N GLN A 155 -4.28 -21.07 0.23
CA GLN A 155 -4.36 -21.30 -1.21
C GLN A 155 -3.75 -22.67 -1.49
N GLY A 156 -4.53 -23.60 -2.02
CA GLY A 156 -4.16 -25.02 -2.07
C GLY A 156 -3.82 -25.56 -0.66
N PRO A 157 -2.75 -26.33 -0.51
CA PRO A 157 -2.22 -26.76 0.79
C PRO A 157 -1.33 -25.71 1.49
N TRP A 158 -1.15 -24.52 0.91
CA TRP A 158 -0.23 -23.51 1.42
C TRP A 158 -0.96 -22.46 2.23
N MET A 159 -0.61 -22.35 3.51
CA MET A 159 -1.04 -21.26 4.37
C MET A 159 0.08 -20.25 4.51
N ASP A 160 -0.19 -19.03 4.07
CA ASP A 160 0.75 -17.92 4.08
C ASP A 160 0.23 -16.77 4.94
N LEU A 161 1.19 -16.05 5.54
CA LEU A 161 0.94 -14.82 6.28
C LEU A 161 1.39 -13.62 5.45
N TYR A 162 0.50 -12.65 5.30
CA TYR A 162 0.77 -11.37 4.65
C TYR A 162 0.73 -10.24 5.66
N VAL A 163 1.72 -9.35 5.58
CA VAL A 163 1.81 -8.13 6.39
C VAL A 163 1.30 -6.96 5.55
N ASN A 164 0.07 -6.51 5.80
CA ASN A 164 -0.55 -5.42 5.02
C ASN A 164 -0.15 -4.05 5.56
N ALA A 165 -0.07 -3.89 6.88
CA ALA A 165 0.41 -2.70 7.55
C ALA A 165 1.04 -3.08 8.89
N ALA A 166 2.24 -2.61 9.18
CA ALA A 166 2.96 -2.96 10.40
C ALA A 166 3.81 -1.78 10.89
N ALA A 167 3.79 -1.56 12.20
CA ALA A 167 4.62 -0.53 12.84
C ALA A 167 6.02 -1.05 13.16
N TYR A 168 6.28 -2.34 12.94
CA TYR A 168 7.58 -2.97 13.14
C TYR A 168 7.93 -3.87 11.96
N LYS A 169 9.23 -4.08 11.73
CA LYS A 169 9.69 -5.22 10.95
C LYS A 169 9.48 -6.48 11.76
N TYR A 170 9.00 -7.54 11.11
CA TYR A 170 8.73 -8.81 11.78
C TYR A 170 9.50 -9.96 11.15
N THR A 171 9.92 -10.90 11.99
CA THR A 171 10.18 -12.28 11.58
C THR A 171 9.01 -13.15 12.00
N ALA A 172 8.52 -14.00 11.11
CA ALA A 172 7.43 -14.92 11.36
C ALA A 172 7.98 -16.35 11.50
N LYS A 173 7.65 -17.03 12.59
CA LYS A 173 7.90 -18.46 12.75
C LYS A 173 6.57 -19.19 12.65
N ARG A 174 6.50 -20.21 11.80
CA ARG A 174 5.35 -21.12 11.74
C ARG A 174 5.52 -22.19 12.83
N GLU A 175 4.54 -22.29 13.72
CA GLU A 175 4.43 -23.34 14.74
C GLU A 175 3.10 -24.06 14.58
N GLY A 176 2.99 -25.27 15.14
CA GLY A 176 1.78 -26.09 15.06
C GLY A 176 1.95 -27.35 14.22
N GLY A 177 0.84 -28.06 14.00
CA GLY A 177 0.81 -29.38 13.33
C GLY A 177 -0.04 -29.36 12.06
N ASN A 178 -0.30 -30.54 11.49
CA ASN A 178 -0.89 -30.74 10.14
C ASN A 178 -2.29 -30.12 9.89
N TYR A 179 -2.92 -29.47 10.86
CA TYR A 179 -4.25 -28.86 10.73
C TYR A 179 -4.40 -27.54 11.48
N GLU A 180 -3.35 -27.10 12.18
CA GLU A 180 -3.37 -25.91 13.01
C GLU A 180 -2.03 -25.21 12.88
N THR A 181 -2.05 -24.04 12.25
CA THR A 181 -0.88 -23.18 12.11
C THR A 181 -1.01 -21.96 13.00
N LEU A 182 0.02 -21.76 13.82
CA LEU A 182 0.27 -20.55 14.57
C LEU A 182 1.44 -19.81 13.95
N PHE A 183 1.20 -18.58 13.49
CA PHE A 183 2.29 -17.68 13.11
C PHE A 183 2.73 -16.87 14.32
N VAL A 184 3.94 -17.14 14.81
CA VAL A 184 4.57 -16.39 15.90
C VAL A 184 5.42 -15.26 15.33
N MET A 185 4.97 -14.04 15.55
CA MET A 185 5.55 -12.81 15.04
C MET A 185 6.46 -12.17 16.08
N THR A 186 7.75 -12.03 15.75
CA THR A 186 8.72 -11.34 16.61
C THR A 186 9.06 -9.96 16.02
N PRO A 187 8.77 -8.87 16.73
CA PRO A 187 9.06 -7.51 16.28
C PRO A 187 10.56 -7.21 16.39
N HIS A 188 11.07 -6.42 15.44
CA HIS A 188 12.44 -5.92 15.40
C HIS A 188 12.43 -4.39 15.44
N GLU A 189 12.88 -3.75 14.36
CA GLU A 189 12.96 -2.30 14.23
C GLU A 189 11.57 -1.68 14.01
N LYS A 190 11.32 -0.55 14.68
CA LYS A 190 10.11 0.26 14.42
C LYS A 190 10.20 0.87 13.02
N VAL A 191 9.10 0.82 12.29
CA VAL A 191 8.96 1.38 10.95
C VAL A 191 8.04 2.59 11.02
N ALA A 192 8.43 3.66 10.34
CA ALA A 192 7.62 4.87 10.25
C ALA A 192 6.23 4.55 9.68
N MET A 193 5.17 4.92 10.40
CA MET A 193 3.77 4.69 10.02
C MET A 193 3.11 5.96 9.52
N LYS A 194 1.90 5.87 8.96
CA LYS A 194 1.13 7.07 8.63
C LYS A 194 0.83 7.84 9.93
N ALA A 195 1.04 9.16 9.92
CA ALA A 195 0.64 10.01 11.04
C ALA A 195 -0.88 9.92 11.26
N ASP A 196 -1.32 10.11 12.51
CA ASP A 196 -2.74 10.20 12.83
C ASP A 196 -3.37 11.36 12.07
N GLU A 197 -4.39 11.09 11.27
CA GLU A 197 -5.10 12.14 10.55
C GLU A 197 -5.72 13.14 11.52
N ASP A 198 -6.16 12.69 12.69
CA ASP A 198 -6.77 13.52 13.74
C ASP A 198 -5.76 14.00 14.79
N GLY A 199 -4.46 13.84 14.52
CA GLY A 199 -3.39 14.24 15.44
C GLY A 199 -3.27 15.75 15.59
N VAL A 200 -3.34 16.49 14.48
CA VAL A 200 -3.31 17.97 14.46
C VAL A 200 -4.68 18.47 14.02
N ASN A 201 -5.28 19.38 14.78
CA ASN A 201 -6.63 19.87 14.55
C ASN A 201 -6.69 21.39 14.46
N TYR A 202 -7.72 21.88 13.76
CA TYR A 202 -8.05 23.30 13.71
C TYR A 202 -8.35 23.80 15.13
N ALA A 203 -7.77 24.94 15.51
CA ALA A 203 -8.12 25.62 16.75
C ALA A 203 -8.79 26.97 16.47
N ASP A 204 -8.17 27.82 15.65
CA ASP A 204 -8.69 29.17 15.37
C ASP A 204 -8.11 29.73 14.06
N PHE A 205 -8.85 30.62 13.41
CA PHE A 205 -8.39 31.41 12.27
C PHE A 205 -8.97 32.82 12.37
N SER A 206 -8.11 33.83 12.38
CA SER A 206 -8.51 35.24 12.53
C SER A 206 -7.59 36.18 11.75
N PHE A 207 -8.02 37.43 11.60
CA PHE A 207 -7.23 38.51 11.01
C PHE A 207 -7.03 39.61 12.07
N VAL A 208 -5.79 39.83 12.49
CA VAL A 208 -5.42 40.76 13.57
C VAL A 208 -4.19 41.54 13.14
N ASP A 209 -4.22 42.87 13.30
CA ASP A 209 -3.10 43.78 12.99
C ASP A 209 -2.51 43.60 11.58
N GLY A 210 -3.39 43.40 10.59
CA GLY A 210 -2.98 43.24 9.19
C GLY A 210 -2.42 41.86 8.84
N LYS A 211 -2.44 40.90 9.77
CA LYS A 211 -1.93 39.54 9.59
C LYS A 211 -3.03 38.50 9.80
N PHE A 212 -2.96 37.45 9.00
CA PHE A 212 -3.71 36.23 9.25
C PHE A 212 -3.04 35.44 10.38
N VAL A 213 -3.82 35.07 11.38
CA VAL A 213 -3.39 34.26 12.52
C VAL A 213 -4.14 32.94 12.46
N PHE A 214 -3.40 31.86 12.19
CA PHE A 214 -3.91 30.49 12.20
C PHE A 214 -3.36 29.75 13.41
N LYS A 215 -4.24 29.06 14.14
CA LYS A 215 -3.88 28.22 15.28
C LYS A 215 -4.31 26.79 15.04
N ALA A 216 -3.42 25.86 15.37
CA ALA A 216 -3.68 24.43 15.36
C ALA A 216 -3.30 23.82 16.71
N SER A 217 -4.01 22.77 17.12
CA SER A 217 -3.72 21.99 18.33
C SER A 217 -3.21 20.61 17.97
N ASP A 218 -2.35 20.04 18.80
CA ASP A 218 -1.73 18.74 18.56
C ASP A 218 -1.95 17.81 19.74
N LYS A 219 -2.73 16.75 19.52
CA LYS A 219 -3.07 15.78 20.56
C LYS A 219 -1.87 14.92 20.97
N TRP A 220 -0.93 14.70 20.05
CA TRP A 220 0.14 13.71 20.19
C TRP A 220 1.53 14.33 20.31
N ALA A 221 1.59 15.62 20.66
CA ALA A 221 2.85 16.35 20.74
C ALA A 221 3.89 15.68 21.64
N LYS A 222 3.44 15.00 22.72
CA LYS A 222 4.31 14.31 23.67
C LYS A 222 4.94 13.05 23.09
N GLU A 223 4.18 12.30 22.31
CA GLU A 223 4.63 11.09 21.62
C GLU A 223 5.59 11.41 20.47
N TYR A 224 5.46 12.60 19.87
CA TYR A 224 6.33 13.13 18.83
C TYR A 224 7.49 14.00 19.37
N ALA A 225 7.81 13.92 20.66
CA ALA A 225 8.88 14.71 21.25
C ALA A 225 10.22 14.51 20.50
N GLY A 226 10.81 15.61 20.04
CA GLY A 226 12.04 15.61 19.23
C GLY A 226 11.83 15.54 17.72
N GLU A 227 10.59 15.35 17.25
CA GLU A 227 10.23 15.45 15.83
C GLU A 227 9.68 16.83 15.48
N LYS A 228 9.58 17.10 14.18
CA LYS A 228 9.04 18.35 13.65
C LYS A 228 7.69 18.16 12.98
N VAL A 229 6.90 19.22 12.97
CA VAL A 229 5.61 19.28 12.27
C VAL A 229 5.69 20.38 11.24
N ALA A 230 5.49 20.03 9.98
CA ALA A 230 5.33 20.99 8.90
C ALA A 230 3.84 21.18 8.62
N ILE A 231 3.35 22.41 8.76
CA ILE A 231 1.96 22.81 8.48
C ILE A 231 1.98 23.69 7.24
N LYS A 232 1.32 23.23 6.18
CA LYS A 232 1.14 24.00 4.96
C LYS A 232 -0.24 24.64 4.96
N VAL A 233 -0.27 25.96 4.73
CA VAL A 233 -1.50 26.74 4.59
C VAL A 233 -1.59 27.31 3.19
N GLU A 234 -2.81 27.31 2.65
CA GLU A 234 -3.18 27.85 1.34
C GLU A 234 -4.32 28.83 1.55
N LEU A 235 -4.06 30.12 1.31
CA LEU A 235 -5.04 31.18 1.52
C LEU A 235 -5.93 31.33 0.28
N TYR A 236 -7.24 31.38 0.51
CA TYR A 236 -8.24 31.63 -0.53
C TYR A 236 -9.10 32.82 -0.16
N LYS A 237 -9.46 33.61 -1.18
CA LYS A 237 -10.51 34.62 -1.11
C LYS A 237 -11.83 33.99 -1.53
N ASP A 238 -12.82 34.01 -0.64
CA ASP A 238 -14.18 33.52 -0.89
C ASP A 238 -14.94 34.53 -1.76
N ASN A 239 -15.33 34.08 -2.95
CA ASN A 239 -16.08 34.88 -3.91
C ASN A 239 -17.48 34.28 -4.07
N ALA A 240 -18.48 34.86 -3.40
CA ALA A 240 -19.86 34.33 -3.37
C ALA A 240 -20.54 34.13 -4.77
N LEU A 241 -20.00 34.68 -5.85
CA LEU A 241 -20.56 34.57 -7.22
C LEU A 241 -19.58 33.97 -8.24
N PHE A 242 -18.34 33.63 -7.85
CA PHE A 242 -17.28 33.15 -8.76
C PHE A 242 -16.46 32.04 -8.10
N PHE A 243 -15.43 31.53 -8.78
CA PHE A 243 -14.48 30.57 -8.19
C PHE A 243 -13.67 31.20 -7.04
N ASP A 244 -13.37 30.41 -6.01
CA ASP A 244 -12.47 30.78 -4.91
C ASP A 244 -11.10 31.21 -5.49
N THR A 245 -10.66 32.44 -5.23
CA THR A 245 -9.37 32.92 -5.74
C THR A 245 -8.25 32.50 -4.80
N PHE A 246 -7.31 31.69 -5.29
CA PHE A 246 -6.10 31.33 -4.55
C PHE A 246 -5.18 32.55 -4.42
N LYS A 247 -4.75 32.87 -3.19
CA LYS A 247 -3.88 34.02 -2.88
C LYS A 247 -2.43 33.64 -2.62
N GLY A 248 -2.14 32.35 -2.41
CA GLY A 248 -0.78 31.85 -2.21
C GLY A 248 -0.71 30.80 -1.10
N SER A 249 0.47 30.20 -0.95
CA SER A 249 0.71 29.18 0.07
C SER A 249 2.00 29.42 0.86
N LYS A 250 2.06 28.86 2.07
CA LYS A 250 3.27 28.88 2.91
C LYS A 250 3.33 27.63 3.76
N GLU A 251 4.53 27.08 3.94
CA GLU A 251 4.79 25.97 4.85
C GLU A 251 5.55 26.48 6.08
N PHE A 252 5.06 26.13 7.27
CA PHE A 252 5.68 26.45 8.54
C PHE A 252 6.17 25.16 9.18
N THR A 253 7.41 25.15 9.68
CA THR A 253 7.96 24.00 10.41
C THR A 253 8.13 24.37 11.88
N PHE A 254 7.59 23.54 12.76
CA PHE A 254 7.67 23.68 14.21
C PHE A 254 8.28 22.44 14.84
N ASP A 255 8.87 22.58 16.01
CA ASP A 255 9.12 21.43 16.89
C ASP A 255 7.78 20.96 17.48
N ALA A 256 7.64 19.66 17.75
CA ALA A 256 6.39 19.11 18.28
C ALA A 256 5.95 19.82 19.59
N ALA A 257 4.75 20.41 19.56
CA ALA A 257 4.18 21.16 20.67
C ALA A 257 2.65 20.98 20.70
N GLU A 258 2.01 21.13 21.87
CA GLU A 258 0.56 20.94 22.02
C GLU A 258 -0.28 21.96 21.21
N GLY A 259 0.33 23.06 20.77
CA GLY A 259 -0.30 24.03 19.89
C GLY A 259 0.69 24.84 19.07
N TYR A 260 0.23 25.24 17.88
CA TYR A 260 1.00 26.01 16.90
C TYR A 260 0.27 27.30 16.58
N THR A 261 0.99 28.41 16.53
CA THR A 261 0.46 29.71 16.11
C THR A 261 1.27 30.22 14.93
N MET A 262 0.58 30.46 13.81
CA MET A 262 1.16 30.92 12.55
C MET A 262 0.59 32.30 12.25
N ALA A 263 1.45 33.31 12.15
CA ALA A 263 1.07 34.66 11.75
C ALA A 263 1.74 35.02 10.42
N PHE A 264 0.96 35.44 9.42
CA PHE A 264 1.47 35.79 8.10
C PHE A 264 0.64 36.87 7.41
N ALA A 265 1.30 37.71 6.60
CA ALA A 265 0.67 38.62 5.67
C ALA A 265 0.49 37.97 4.29
N GLU A 266 -0.34 38.55 3.42
CA GLU A 266 -0.49 38.07 2.03
C GLU A 266 0.83 38.16 1.23
N SER A 267 1.69 39.13 1.58
CA SER A 267 3.02 39.30 0.99
C SER A 267 4.01 38.20 1.37
N ASP A 268 3.72 37.45 2.44
CA ASP A 268 4.60 36.39 2.93
C ASP A 268 4.34 35.05 2.23
N LEU A 269 3.29 34.98 1.41
CA LEU A 269 2.85 33.78 0.71
C LEU A 269 3.54 33.65 -0.65
N GLU A 270 3.82 32.43 -1.06
CA GLU A 270 4.23 32.12 -2.43
C GLU A 270 3.00 32.27 -3.34
N GLN A 271 2.95 33.36 -4.10
CA GLN A 271 1.82 33.70 -4.97
C GLN A 271 1.95 33.00 -6.34
N PRO A 272 0.83 32.57 -6.94
CA PRO A 272 0.83 32.17 -8.35
C PRO A 272 1.12 33.38 -9.25
N GLU A 273 1.70 33.15 -10.43
CA GLU A 273 1.91 34.21 -11.42
C GLU A 273 0.56 34.83 -11.83
N ALA A 274 0.33 36.08 -11.39
CA ALA A 274 -0.68 37.05 -11.81
C ALA A 274 -2.16 36.65 -11.79
N ASP A 275 -2.91 37.19 -10.82
CA ASP A 275 -4.32 37.56 -11.03
C ASP A 275 -4.67 38.80 -10.18
N ASP A 276 -4.35 39.98 -10.71
CA ASP A 276 -4.52 41.30 -10.06
C ASP A 276 -5.97 41.81 -10.03
N ASN A 277 -6.95 40.90 -10.06
CA ASN A 277 -8.36 41.29 -10.08
C ASN A 277 -8.91 41.54 -8.66
N ASP A 278 -8.39 42.58 -8.02
CA ASP A 278 -8.71 42.92 -6.64
C ASP A 278 -9.98 43.80 -6.56
N GLY A 279 -11.13 43.20 -6.91
CA GLY A 279 -12.43 43.87 -6.89
C GLY A 279 -12.87 44.38 -5.50
N LEU A 280 -13.62 45.49 -5.51
CA LEU A 280 -14.08 46.35 -4.40
C LEU A 280 -15.07 45.73 -3.37
N ARG A 281 -15.18 44.40 -3.27
CA ARG A 281 -16.14 43.74 -2.35
C ARG A 281 -15.49 43.34 -1.02
N ALA A 282 -16.33 43.20 0.02
CA ALA A 282 -15.93 42.68 1.33
C ALA A 282 -15.10 41.40 1.16
N LYS A 283 -13.83 41.46 1.55
CA LYS A 283 -12.86 40.41 1.29
C LYS A 283 -13.01 39.33 2.37
N LYS A 284 -13.75 38.28 2.04
CA LYS A 284 -13.88 37.07 2.85
C LYS A 284 -12.75 36.10 2.52
N TYR A 285 -12.21 35.41 3.52
CA TYR A 285 -11.06 34.52 3.37
C TYR A 285 -11.25 33.21 4.13
N PHE A 286 -10.68 32.13 3.62
CA PHE A 286 -10.54 30.86 4.33
C PHE A 286 -9.20 30.21 3.97
N LEU A 287 -8.75 29.27 4.80
CA LEU A 287 -7.58 28.45 4.52
C LEU A 287 -8.00 27.06 4.07
N LYS A 288 -7.31 26.53 3.06
CA LYS A 288 -7.07 25.07 2.99
C LYS A 288 -5.75 24.82 3.68
N TRP A 289 -5.66 23.76 4.46
CA TRP A 289 -4.43 23.46 5.17
C TRP A 289 -4.22 21.96 5.30
N GLY A 290 -3.04 21.59 5.70
CA GLY A 290 -2.68 20.23 6.03
C GLY A 290 -1.36 20.21 6.77
N PHE A 291 -0.97 19.04 7.23
CA PHE A 291 0.29 18.88 7.94
C PHE A 291 0.99 17.60 7.55
N LYS A 292 2.29 17.56 7.81
CA LYS A 292 3.11 16.35 7.75
C LYS A 292 4.06 16.34 8.94
N ARG A 293 4.39 15.14 9.41
CA ARG A 293 5.38 14.92 10.46
C ARG A 293 6.72 14.66 9.79
N VAL A 294 7.76 15.33 10.26
CA VAL A 294 9.12 15.19 9.77
C VAL A 294 9.94 14.56 10.89
N GLY A 295 10.26 13.27 10.73
CA GLY A 295 10.92 12.49 11.76
C GLY A 295 11.07 11.01 11.39
N THR A 296 11.26 10.18 12.41
CA THR A 296 11.50 8.72 12.29
C THR A 296 10.26 7.89 12.64
N LEU A 297 9.32 8.42 13.41
CA LEU A 297 8.11 7.74 13.88
C LEU A 297 7.01 7.73 12.81
N SER A 298 6.91 8.82 12.05
CA SER A 298 5.91 8.97 11.00
C SER A 298 6.53 9.07 9.61
N LYS A 299 5.86 8.50 8.62
CA LYS A 299 6.16 8.75 7.21
C LYS A 299 5.90 10.23 6.93
N ASP A 300 6.72 10.83 6.06
CA ASP A 300 6.57 12.22 5.59
C ASP A 300 5.40 12.36 4.59
N ASN A 301 4.23 11.87 5.00
CA ASN A 301 2.99 11.90 4.25
C ASN A 301 2.20 13.15 4.62
N PHE A 302 1.81 13.92 3.62
CA PHE A 302 0.97 15.09 3.81
C PHE A 302 -0.49 14.70 4.05
N VAL A 303 -1.00 15.03 5.24
CA VAL A 303 -2.40 14.88 5.64
C VAL A 303 -3.13 16.17 5.31
N LYS A 304 -4.00 16.12 4.30
CA LYS A 304 -4.88 17.24 3.95
C LYS A 304 -6.00 17.36 4.99
N LYS A 305 -6.30 18.58 5.42
CA LYS A 305 -7.40 18.91 6.31
C LYS A 305 -8.46 19.72 5.58
N ASP A 306 -9.62 19.84 6.24
CA ASP A 306 -10.74 20.60 5.72
C ASP A 306 -10.47 22.11 5.69
N LYS A 307 -11.36 22.84 4.99
CA LYS A 307 -11.36 24.29 4.95
C LYS A 307 -11.65 24.87 6.34
N THR A 308 -10.98 25.97 6.69
CA THR A 308 -11.35 26.73 7.89
C THR A 308 -12.68 27.45 7.70
N PRO A 309 -13.33 27.89 8.79
CA PRO A 309 -14.39 28.90 8.70
C PRO A 309 -13.91 30.13 7.94
N VAL A 310 -14.87 30.78 7.25
CA VAL A 310 -14.62 32.00 6.51
C VAL A 310 -14.56 33.19 7.47
N ILE A 311 -13.53 34.02 7.34
CA ILE A 311 -13.36 35.25 8.10
C ILE A 311 -13.41 36.48 7.20
N SER A 312 -13.71 37.63 7.78
CA SER A 312 -13.60 38.92 7.11
C SER A 312 -12.34 39.65 7.57
N LYS A 313 -11.73 40.41 6.66
CA LYS A 313 -10.76 41.45 7.04
C LYS A 313 -11.46 42.66 7.63
#